data_AF-A0A2N1SIC8-F1
#
_entry.id   AF-A0A2N1SIC8-F1
#
_cell.length_a   1.000
_cell.length_b   1.000
_cell.length_c   1.000
_cell.angle_alpha   90.00
_cell.angle_beta   90.00
_cell.angle_gamma   90.00
#
_symmetry.space_group_name_H-M   'P 1'
#
loop_
_entity.id
_entity.type
_entity.pdbx_description
1 polymer ?
#
loop_
_entity_poly.entity_id
_entity_poly.type
_entity_poly.pdbx_seq_one_letter_code
_entity_poly.pdbx_strand_id
1 'polypeptide(L)'
;MADRWFASDNNAAAHPRIMEALVRANAGHAIGYGDDPVTARAEAAVAGMFGIGAVVRFVLNGTGANVYALGCFAGQGDAILCSDCAHILVDETGAPTAVTGAQLVPVETKLGKIVPSGLEETIRHYDDMHKARPAALSISQPTELGTLYSLAEIAELCRIAHGAGLAVHVDGARLSNAAAALGVGPAEASGYSGAGAGADVVCFGGTKNGLMFGEAVVFAPHPEGGLPDTARLRKTRLQLASKMRYIAAQFEEYVKDGLWRDNADAANRRAARLSVALAERGLRTEYPVQTNGIFIKLPSPVVEELRAKRFFYDWEGGAIRWMASWDTSDADVDGLLADLDAALASHAEADPDAEPVDIIEEKNVMLTAGRSFIKSNWHLTERFKSPEAMGLPVPPFCIPAPDGARLIALPDPAASGLGTKGFGECTATRRSRRKYKSEPISLEELSFLLWSCAGVKSVRGGNAFRTVPSGGCRHPLDLFVYARRVTGLEPGLYRYLAVDKALALVRPASVVPGADADKNGFLSLDAELDAGLSGQLWNCAAMFVWTAVPYRTEWRYTVAAAKTILLDAGHACQALYGACEALSLGTCAQAAYDQEKLDAALGVDGRDEFAVYAAPVGRV
;
A
#
# COMPACT_ATOMS: atom_id res chain seq x y z
N MET A 1 -39.51 -19.65 -4.20
CA MET A 1 -38.21 -20.37 -4.14
C MET A 1 -37.58 -20.03 -2.80
N ALA A 2 -36.76 -20.88 -2.22
CA ALA A 2 -36.03 -20.47 -1.01
C ALA A 2 -35.00 -19.40 -1.42
N ASP A 3 -35.02 -18.25 -0.75
CA ASP A 3 -34.11 -17.14 -1.04
C ASP A 3 -32.66 -17.57 -0.73
N ARG A 4 -31.78 -17.49 -1.73
CA ARG A 4 -30.34 -17.77 -1.60
C ARG A 4 -29.55 -16.47 -1.62
N TRP A 5 -28.59 -16.37 -0.70
CA TRP A 5 -27.84 -15.15 -0.39
C TRP A 5 -26.34 -15.40 -0.50
N PHE A 6 -25.55 -14.33 -0.68
CA PHE A 6 -24.08 -14.38 -0.76
C PHE A 6 -23.40 -14.10 0.58
N ALA A 7 -24.05 -14.35 1.72
CA ALA A 7 -23.51 -13.95 3.03
C ALA A 7 -22.33 -14.83 3.48
N SER A 8 -22.53 -16.14 3.52
CA SER A 8 -21.54 -17.11 3.98
C SER A 8 -21.89 -18.48 3.42
N ASP A 9 -20.87 -19.27 3.10
CA ASP A 9 -21.01 -20.68 2.73
C ASP A 9 -21.45 -21.57 3.90
N ASN A 10 -21.41 -21.07 5.14
CA ASN A 10 -22.07 -21.69 6.29
C ASN A 10 -23.62 -21.66 6.20
N ASN A 11 -24.19 -20.82 5.33
CA ASN A 11 -25.64 -20.68 5.18
C ASN A 11 -26.20 -21.62 4.10
N ALA A 12 -25.33 -22.31 3.38
CA ALA A 12 -25.71 -23.26 2.33
C ALA A 12 -26.43 -24.48 2.92
N ALA A 13 -27.27 -25.11 2.12
CA ALA A 13 -27.88 -26.38 2.52
C ALA A 13 -26.82 -27.50 2.60
N ALA A 14 -27.12 -28.58 3.33
CA ALA A 14 -26.36 -29.82 3.17
C ALA A 14 -26.66 -30.44 1.79
N HIS A 15 -25.64 -30.99 1.14
CA HIS A 15 -25.78 -31.61 -0.17
C HIS A 15 -26.72 -32.84 -0.10
N PRO A 16 -27.63 -33.06 -1.07
CA PRO A 16 -28.60 -34.16 -1.03
C PRO A 16 -27.96 -35.55 -0.81
N ARG A 17 -26.86 -35.85 -1.51
CA ARG A 17 -26.09 -37.11 -1.30
C ARG A 17 -25.63 -37.28 0.15
N ILE A 18 -25.26 -36.20 0.82
CA ILE A 18 -24.85 -36.21 2.24
C ILE A 18 -26.06 -36.52 3.13
N MET A 19 -27.22 -35.93 2.85
CA MET A 19 -28.47 -36.25 3.56
C MET A 19 -28.84 -37.73 3.40
N GLU A 20 -28.71 -38.29 2.19
CA GLU A 20 -28.93 -39.71 1.93
C GLU A 20 -27.94 -40.60 2.70
N ALA A 21 -26.67 -40.21 2.78
CA ALA A 21 -25.67 -40.92 3.56
C ALA A 21 -26.00 -40.96 5.05
N LEU A 22 -26.49 -39.85 5.61
CA LEU A 22 -27.00 -39.79 6.98
C LEU A 22 -28.21 -40.71 7.20
N VAL A 23 -29.15 -40.75 6.24
CA VAL A 23 -30.29 -41.68 6.29
C VAL A 23 -29.82 -43.13 6.31
N ARG A 24 -28.85 -43.50 5.46
CA ARG A 24 -28.26 -44.86 5.47
C ARG A 24 -27.56 -45.19 6.78
N ALA A 25 -26.81 -44.25 7.35
CA ALA A 25 -26.11 -44.42 8.63
C ALA A 25 -27.06 -44.49 9.84
N ASN A 26 -28.34 -44.14 9.66
CA ASN A 26 -29.35 -44.18 10.72
C ASN A 26 -29.98 -45.57 10.93
N ALA A 27 -29.58 -46.58 10.17
CA ALA A 27 -30.06 -47.95 10.34
C ALA A 27 -29.32 -48.68 11.47
N GLY A 28 -30.08 -49.30 12.39
CA GLY A 28 -29.55 -50.19 13.43
C GLY A 28 -28.63 -49.53 14.48
N HIS A 29 -28.02 -50.37 15.30
CA HIS A 29 -27.06 -49.97 16.34
C HIS A 29 -25.62 -50.07 15.83
N ALA A 30 -24.75 -49.21 16.37
CA ALA A 30 -23.31 -49.23 16.16
C ALA A 30 -22.61 -48.89 17.48
N ILE A 31 -21.38 -49.36 17.66
CA ILE A 31 -20.56 -49.00 18.82
C ILE A 31 -20.25 -47.50 18.76
N GLY A 32 -20.23 -46.85 19.94
CA GLY A 32 -20.03 -45.42 20.04
C GLY A 32 -18.57 -45.00 19.84
N TYR A 33 -18.35 -43.68 19.82
CA TYR A 33 -17.02 -43.05 19.89
C TYR A 33 -16.06 -43.40 18.75
N GLY A 34 -16.57 -43.91 17.62
CA GLY A 34 -15.81 -44.16 16.40
C GLY A 34 -15.33 -45.60 16.21
N ASP A 35 -15.61 -46.50 17.16
CA ASP A 35 -15.29 -47.93 17.03
C ASP A 35 -16.35 -48.67 16.20
N ASP A 36 -16.74 -48.08 15.07
CA ASP A 36 -17.78 -48.61 14.19
C ASP A 36 -17.30 -48.75 12.74
N PRO A 37 -17.86 -49.69 11.96
CA PRO A 37 -17.39 -49.94 10.60
C PRO A 37 -17.55 -48.76 9.64
N VAL A 38 -18.49 -47.84 9.89
CA VAL A 38 -18.69 -46.65 9.04
C VAL A 38 -17.55 -45.68 9.27
N THR A 39 -17.20 -45.43 10.54
CA THR A 39 -16.04 -44.62 10.91
C THR A 39 -14.75 -45.19 10.35
N ALA A 40 -14.50 -46.49 10.48
CA ALA A 40 -13.29 -47.12 9.95
C ALA A 40 -13.14 -46.95 8.43
N ARG A 41 -14.23 -47.10 7.65
CA ARG A 41 -14.20 -46.90 6.19
C ARG A 41 -13.99 -45.44 5.82
N ALA A 42 -14.66 -44.51 6.50
CA ALA A 42 -14.52 -43.08 6.25
C ALA A 42 -13.10 -42.58 6.59
N GLU A 43 -12.52 -43.01 7.71
CA GLU A 43 -11.14 -42.69 8.08
C GLU A 43 -10.16 -43.24 7.03
N ALA A 44 -10.34 -44.47 6.55
CA ALA A 44 -9.52 -45.05 5.49
C ALA A 44 -9.66 -44.29 4.16
N ALA A 45 -10.87 -43.87 3.79
CA ALA A 45 -11.13 -43.13 2.56
C ALA A 45 -10.48 -41.74 2.58
N VAL A 46 -10.60 -41.01 3.69
CA VAL A 46 -9.94 -39.70 3.87
C VAL A 46 -8.42 -39.88 3.94
N ALA A 47 -7.91 -40.86 4.69
CA ALA A 47 -6.48 -41.15 4.76
C ALA A 47 -5.90 -41.46 3.38
N GLY A 48 -6.64 -42.18 2.53
CA GLY A 48 -6.27 -42.46 1.14
C GLY A 48 -6.05 -41.21 0.29
N MET A 49 -6.67 -40.07 0.62
CA MET A 49 -6.44 -38.79 -0.06
C MET A 49 -5.14 -38.10 0.35
N PHE A 50 -4.66 -38.36 1.57
CA PHE A 50 -3.47 -37.73 2.15
C PHE A 50 -2.22 -38.62 2.10
N GLY A 51 -2.41 -39.93 1.91
CA GLY A 51 -1.33 -40.89 1.69
C GLY A 51 -1.10 -41.84 2.87
N ILE A 52 -0.11 -42.71 2.71
CA ILE A 52 0.19 -43.79 3.66
C ILE A 52 0.59 -43.19 5.02
N GLY A 53 0.00 -43.71 6.09
CA GLY A 53 0.33 -43.33 7.47
C GLY A 53 -0.44 -42.12 7.99
N ALA A 54 -1.29 -41.49 7.17
CA ALA A 54 -2.18 -40.43 7.63
C ALA A 54 -3.14 -40.92 8.72
N VAL A 55 -3.20 -40.20 9.84
CA VAL A 55 -4.13 -40.50 10.94
C VAL A 55 -5.27 -39.50 10.92
N VAL A 56 -6.48 -39.99 10.68
CA VAL A 56 -7.69 -39.18 10.56
C VAL A 56 -8.49 -39.21 11.87
N ARG A 57 -8.98 -38.04 12.29
CA ARG A 57 -9.84 -37.86 13.45
C ARG A 57 -10.97 -36.91 13.11
N PHE A 58 -12.20 -37.42 13.06
CA PHE A 58 -13.38 -36.59 12.89
C PHE A 58 -13.72 -35.80 14.16
N VAL A 59 -14.17 -34.57 13.97
CA VAL A 59 -14.56 -33.59 15.01
C VAL A 59 -15.82 -32.82 14.60
N LEU A 60 -16.39 -32.01 15.50
CA LEU A 60 -17.75 -31.47 15.34
C LEU A 60 -17.83 -30.22 14.46
N ASN A 61 -16.84 -29.32 14.53
CA ASN A 61 -16.83 -28.03 13.83
C ASN A 61 -15.40 -27.49 13.64
N GLY A 62 -15.27 -26.43 12.84
CA GLY A 62 -13.98 -25.79 12.50
C GLY A 62 -13.17 -25.31 13.70
N THR A 63 -13.76 -24.49 14.57
CA THR A 63 -13.09 -24.03 15.81
C THR A 63 -12.59 -25.20 16.66
N GLY A 64 -13.42 -26.22 16.82
CA GLY A 64 -13.07 -27.44 17.53
C GLY A 64 -11.91 -28.19 16.87
N ALA A 65 -11.86 -28.22 15.53
CA ALA A 65 -10.78 -28.81 14.75
C ALA A 65 -9.45 -28.08 15.00
N ASN A 66 -9.43 -26.75 14.83
CA ASN A 66 -8.25 -25.91 15.02
C ASN A 66 -7.72 -26.01 16.45
N VAL A 67 -8.58 -25.82 17.45
CA VAL A 67 -8.20 -25.89 18.88
C VAL A 67 -7.66 -27.27 19.24
N TYR A 68 -8.28 -28.34 18.74
CA TYR A 68 -7.82 -29.70 18.97
C TYR A 68 -6.47 -29.99 18.29
N ALA A 69 -6.33 -29.62 17.01
CA ALA A 69 -5.12 -29.82 16.24
C ALA A 69 -3.93 -29.09 16.86
N LEU A 70 -4.06 -27.78 17.09
CA LEU A 70 -3.03 -26.94 17.70
C LEU A 70 -2.71 -27.38 19.14
N GLY A 71 -3.74 -27.78 19.91
CA GLY A 71 -3.57 -28.29 21.26
C GLY A 71 -2.86 -29.65 21.37
N CYS A 72 -2.50 -30.28 20.24
CA CYS A 72 -1.61 -31.43 20.19
C CYS A 72 -0.11 -31.02 20.16
N PHE A 73 0.20 -29.77 19.84
CA PHE A 73 1.56 -29.28 19.62
C PHE A 73 1.95 -28.11 20.54
N ALA A 74 0.99 -27.29 20.95
CA ALA A 74 1.23 -26.12 21.78
C ALA A 74 0.37 -26.12 23.05
N GLY A 75 0.95 -25.65 24.16
CA GLY A 75 0.28 -25.53 25.45
C GLY A 75 0.67 -24.29 26.24
N GLN A 76 0.55 -24.37 27.58
CA GLN A 76 0.93 -23.27 28.46
C GLN A 76 2.42 -22.91 28.31
N GLY A 77 2.69 -21.61 28.12
CA GLY A 77 4.04 -21.09 27.92
C GLY A 77 4.53 -21.17 26.48
N ASP A 78 3.75 -21.78 25.56
CA ASP A 78 4.06 -21.80 24.14
C ASP A 78 3.32 -20.69 23.37
N ALA A 79 3.79 -20.40 22.17
CA ALA A 79 3.20 -19.50 21.20
C ALA A 79 2.84 -20.22 19.90
N ILE A 80 1.72 -19.82 19.31
CA ILE A 80 1.27 -20.22 17.98
C ILE A 80 1.37 -18.98 17.08
N LEU A 81 2.21 -19.07 16.05
CA LEU A 81 2.42 -18.01 15.08
C LEU A 81 1.35 -18.08 13.99
N CYS A 82 0.70 -16.98 13.64
CA CYS A 82 -0.36 -16.95 12.64
C CYS A 82 -0.41 -15.64 11.85
N SER A 83 -1.27 -15.56 10.83
CA SER A 83 -1.59 -14.27 10.19
C SER A 83 -2.36 -13.35 11.14
N ASP A 84 -2.35 -12.05 10.83
CA ASP A 84 -3.11 -11.01 11.52
C ASP A 84 -4.64 -11.13 11.29
N CYS A 85 -5.04 -11.77 10.20
CA CYS A 85 -6.45 -12.08 9.90
C CYS A 85 -6.84 -13.54 10.18
N ALA A 86 -5.99 -14.33 10.87
CA ALA A 86 -6.25 -15.76 11.03
C ALA A 86 -7.56 -16.00 11.79
N HIS A 87 -8.38 -16.97 11.36
CA HIS A 87 -9.65 -17.29 12.03
C HIS A 87 -9.44 -17.61 13.53
N ILE A 88 -8.38 -18.37 13.85
CA ILE A 88 -7.98 -18.70 15.22
C ILE A 88 -7.69 -17.47 16.10
N LEU A 89 -7.29 -16.35 15.49
CA LEU A 89 -7.01 -15.09 16.16
C LEU A 89 -8.25 -14.21 16.29
N VAL A 90 -9.05 -14.11 15.22
CA VAL A 90 -10.10 -13.09 15.08
C VAL A 90 -11.50 -13.62 15.42
N ASP A 91 -11.86 -14.80 14.91
CA ASP A 91 -13.26 -15.28 14.83
C ASP A 91 -13.57 -16.47 15.75
N GLU A 92 -12.61 -16.91 16.57
CA GLU A 92 -12.80 -18.02 17.53
C GLU A 92 -12.99 -17.56 18.98
N THR A 93 -13.21 -16.26 19.21
CA THR A 93 -13.47 -15.70 20.55
C THR A 93 -12.38 -16.09 21.57
N GLY A 94 -11.12 -16.19 21.11
CA GLY A 94 -9.99 -16.60 21.94
C GLY A 94 -9.99 -18.08 22.39
N ALA A 95 -10.81 -18.94 21.77
CA ALA A 95 -10.90 -20.36 22.13
C ALA A 95 -9.55 -21.11 22.08
N PRO A 96 -8.66 -20.89 21.08
CA PRO A 96 -7.33 -21.51 21.07
C PRO A 96 -6.54 -21.19 22.34
N THR A 97 -6.43 -19.92 22.70
CA THR A 97 -5.74 -19.47 23.92
C THR A 97 -6.39 -20.05 25.19
N ALA A 98 -7.72 -19.98 25.29
CA ALA A 98 -8.44 -20.42 26.48
C ALA A 98 -8.31 -21.92 26.75
N VAL A 99 -8.29 -22.74 25.69
CA VAL A 99 -8.29 -24.21 25.81
C VAL A 99 -6.88 -24.80 25.85
N THR A 100 -5.94 -24.23 25.10
CA THR A 100 -4.55 -24.73 25.04
C THR A 100 -3.65 -24.08 26.09
N GLY A 101 -3.92 -22.82 26.45
CA GLY A 101 -3.02 -21.99 27.24
C GLY A 101 -1.88 -21.35 26.43
N ALA A 102 -1.82 -21.58 25.12
CA ALA A 102 -0.81 -21.00 24.24
C ALA A 102 -1.18 -19.56 23.86
N GLN A 103 -0.17 -18.71 23.69
CA GLN A 103 -0.34 -17.36 23.18
C GLN A 103 -0.47 -17.40 21.65
N LEU A 104 -1.43 -16.66 21.06
CA LEU A 104 -1.44 -16.40 19.63
C LEU A 104 -0.57 -15.17 19.31
N VAL A 105 0.29 -15.29 18.31
CA VAL A 105 1.23 -14.23 17.91
C VAL A 105 1.07 -13.96 16.41
N PRO A 106 0.51 -12.79 16.02
CA PRO A 106 0.42 -12.42 14.62
C PRO A 106 1.82 -12.11 14.06
N VAL A 107 2.05 -12.53 12.82
CA VAL A 107 3.27 -12.31 12.03
C VAL A 107 2.96 -11.33 10.91
N GLU A 108 3.98 -10.65 10.36
CA GLU A 108 3.83 -9.83 9.16
C GLU A 108 3.16 -10.61 8.01
N THR A 109 2.12 -10.02 7.41
CA THR A 109 1.38 -10.62 6.31
C THR A 109 1.26 -9.71 5.10
N LYS A 110 0.97 -10.34 3.96
CA LYS A 110 0.53 -9.67 2.74
C LYS A 110 -0.62 -10.47 2.14
N LEU A 111 -1.78 -9.83 1.94
CA LEU A 111 -2.98 -10.48 1.40
C LEU A 111 -3.39 -11.71 2.22
N GLY A 112 -3.32 -11.63 3.56
CA GLY A 112 -3.66 -12.72 4.48
C GLY A 112 -2.62 -13.83 4.53
N LYS A 113 -1.49 -13.68 3.81
CA LYS A 113 -0.42 -14.66 3.74
C LYS A 113 0.77 -14.23 4.57
N ILE A 114 1.31 -15.12 5.38
CA ILE A 114 2.53 -14.88 6.17
C ILE A 114 3.70 -14.64 5.22
N VAL A 115 4.46 -13.57 5.47
CA VAL A 115 5.69 -13.27 4.73
C VAL A 115 6.86 -14.07 5.35
N PRO A 116 7.64 -14.84 4.57
CA PRO A 116 8.73 -15.66 5.10
C PRO A 116 9.74 -14.91 5.97
N SER A 117 10.16 -13.70 5.55
CA SER A 117 11.09 -12.87 6.34
C SER A 117 10.50 -12.44 7.68
N GLY A 118 9.20 -12.11 7.71
CA GLY A 118 8.50 -11.76 8.93
C GLY A 118 8.39 -12.93 9.89
N LEU A 119 8.20 -14.15 9.37
CA LEU A 119 8.21 -15.37 10.17
C LEU A 119 9.57 -15.60 10.83
N GLU A 120 10.66 -15.54 10.05
CA GLU A 120 12.02 -15.69 10.59
C GLU A 120 12.36 -14.62 11.63
N GLU A 121 11.98 -13.37 11.39
CA GLU A 121 12.17 -12.28 12.35
C GLU A 121 11.39 -12.51 13.63
N THR A 122 10.13 -12.93 13.53
CA THR A 122 9.29 -13.24 14.71
C THR A 122 9.90 -14.38 15.51
N ILE A 123 10.34 -15.46 14.87
CA ILE A 123 11.00 -16.60 15.54
C ILE A 123 12.23 -16.11 16.32
N ARG A 124 13.13 -15.35 15.68
CA ARG A 124 14.33 -14.80 16.35
C ARG A 124 13.97 -13.88 17.52
N HIS A 125 12.94 -13.06 17.36
CA HIS A 125 12.51 -12.11 18.39
C HIS A 125 11.89 -12.80 19.62
N TYR A 126 11.31 -13.98 19.43
CA TYR A 126 10.67 -14.77 20.49
C TYR A 126 11.61 -15.81 21.14
N ASP A 127 12.86 -15.89 20.71
CA ASP A 127 13.93 -16.65 21.39
C ASP A 127 14.43 -15.88 22.64
N ASP A 128 13.53 -15.69 23.61
CA ASP A 128 13.73 -14.94 24.85
C ASP A 128 12.92 -15.61 25.97
N MET A 129 13.56 -15.87 27.12
CA MET A 129 12.90 -16.50 28.28
C MET A 129 11.72 -15.70 28.85
N HIS A 130 11.63 -14.41 28.55
CA HIS A 130 10.54 -13.54 28.97
C HIS A 130 9.31 -13.63 28.06
N LYS A 131 9.37 -14.40 26.96
CA LYS A 131 8.30 -14.56 25.97
C LYS A 131 7.83 -16.02 25.90
N ALA A 132 6.63 -16.21 25.38
CA ALA A 132 6.10 -17.54 25.10
C ALA A 132 6.92 -18.20 23.97
N ARG A 133 7.29 -19.47 24.14
CA ARG A 133 8.16 -20.18 23.18
C ARG A 133 7.39 -20.54 21.92
N PRO A 134 7.82 -20.13 20.71
CA PRO A 134 7.18 -20.58 19.47
C PRO A 134 7.18 -22.11 19.36
N ALA A 135 6.00 -22.71 19.21
CA ALA A 135 5.81 -24.17 19.14
C ALA A 135 5.05 -24.61 17.89
N ALA A 136 4.22 -23.75 17.31
CA ALA A 136 3.50 -24.05 16.08
C ALA A 136 3.36 -22.82 15.17
N LEU A 137 3.33 -23.07 13.88
CA LEU A 137 2.90 -22.16 12.83
C LEU A 137 1.51 -22.59 12.35
N SER A 138 0.56 -21.67 12.27
CA SER A 138 -0.76 -21.88 11.69
C SER A 138 -0.94 -21.04 10.44
N ILE A 139 -1.28 -21.69 9.32
CA ILE A 139 -1.69 -21.02 8.07
C ILE A 139 -3.11 -21.46 7.68
N SER A 140 -3.82 -20.59 6.97
CA SER A 140 -5.15 -20.90 6.41
C SER A 140 -5.05 -21.09 4.90
N GLN A 141 -5.64 -22.16 4.36
CA GLN A 141 -5.60 -22.47 2.93
C GLN A 141 -6.99 -22.86 2.40
N PRO A 142 -7.64 -21.99 1.59
CA PRO A 142 -7.27 -20.61 1.28
C PRO A 142 -7.30 -19.72 2.54
N THR A 143 -6.75 -18.51 2.42
CA THR A 143 -6.79 -17.52 3.51
C THR A 143 -8.21 -17.03 3.78
N GLU A 144 -8.40 -16.32 4.89
CA GLU A 144 -9.66 -15.66 5.24
C GLU A 144 -10.08 -14.59 4.22
N LEU A 145 -9.13 -14.07 3.44
CA LEU A 145 -9.34 -13.11 2.36
C LEU A 145 -9.63 -13.79 1.01
N GLY A 146 -9.73 -15.11 0.97
CA GLY A 146 -9.98 -15.90 -0.25
C GLY A 146 -8.75 -16.08 -1.15
N THR A 147 -7.57 -15.63 -0.72
CA THR A 147 -6.31 -15.76 -1.46
C THR A 147 -5.65 -17.11 -1.22
N LEU A 148 -4.71 -17.48 -2.09
CA LEU A 148 -4.04 -18.78 -2.07
C LEU A 148 -2.56 -18.65 -1.73
N TYR A 149 -2.09 -19.51 -0.83
CA TYR A 149 -0.69 -19.91 -0.85
C TYR A 149 -0.46 -20.84 -2.05
N SER A 150 0.60 -20.57 -2.80
CA SER A 150 1.14 -21.52 -3.76
C SER A 150 1.86 -22.65 -3.02
N LEU A 151 2.05 -23.78 -3.70
CA LEU A 151 2.75 -24.94 -3.13
C LEU A 151 4.17 -24.59 -2.67
N ALA A 152 4.87 -23.74 -3.43
CA ALA A 152 6.22 -23.28 -3.10
C ALA A 152 6.24 -22.41 -1.84
N GLU A 153 5.23 -21.56 -1.65
CA GLU A 153 5.13 -20.74 -0.44
C GLU A 153 4.86 -21.59 0.80
N ILE A 154 3.97 -22.58 0.70
CA ILE A 154 3.72 -23.51 1.83
C ILE A 154 4.99 -24.29 2.16
N ALA A 155 5.69 -24.82 1.15
CA ALA A 155 6.93 -25.55 1.34
C ALA A 155 8.02 -24.70 2.03
N GLU A 156 8.14 -23.43 1.65
CA GLU A 156 9.10 -22.51 2.27
C GLU A 156 8.74 -22.21 3.73
N LEU A 157 7.46 -21.99 4.02
CA LEU A 157 6.99 -21.80 5.40
C LEU A 157 7.21 -23.04 6.26
N CYS A 158 6.97 -24.24 5.72
CA CYS A 158 7.26 -25.50 6.40
C CYS A 158 8.76 -25.62 6.71
N ARG A 159 9.61 -25.34 5.72
CA ARG A 159 11.07 -25.37 5.88
C ARG A 159 11.54 -24.44 7.00
N ILE A 160 11.02 -23.21 7.05
CA ILE A 160 11.36 -22.23 8.10
C ILE A 160 10.87 -22.71 9.46
N ALA A 161 9.61 -23.12 9.56
CA ALA A 161 9.00 -23.58 10.82
C ALA A 161 9.73 -24.80 11.39
N HIS A 162 9.93 -25.84 10.58
CA HIS A 162 10.65 -27.05 10.99
C HIS A 162 12.11 -26.78 11.32
N GLY A 163 12.78 -25.87 10.59
CA GLY A 163 14.14 -25.42 10.91
C GLY A 163 14.27 -24.77 12.30
N ALA A 164 13.17 -24.26 12.84
CA ALA A 164 13.07 -23.70 14.18
C ALA A 164 12.36 -24.64 15.19
N GLY A 165 12.00 -25.86 14.78
CA GLY A 165 11.34 -26.85 15.63
C GLY A 165 9.85 -26.63 15.88
N LEU A 166 9.18 -25.82 15.05
CA LEU A 166 7.73 -25.57 15.12
C LEU A 166 6.96 -26.63 14.32
N ALA A 167 5.83 -27.09 14.86
CA ALA A 167 4.85 -27.85 14.09
C ALA A 167 4.08 -26.94 13.12
N VAL A 168 3.64 -27.48 11.98
CA VAL A 168 2.86 -26.74 10.97
C VAL A 168 1.43 -27.24 10.93
N HIS A 169 0.50 -26.34 11.26
CA HIS A 169 -0.94 -26.51 11.18
C HIS A 169 -1.51 -25.80 9.96
N VAL A 170 -2.41 -26.46 9.25
CA VAL A 170 -3.20 -25.87 8.17
C VAL A 170 -4.68 -25.85 8.56
N ASP A 171 -5.23 -24.66 8.78
CA ASP A 171 -6.67 -24.43 8.78
C ASP A 171 -7.17 -24.57 7.33
N GLY A 172 -7.79 -25.71 7.07
CA GLY A 172 -8.34 -26.07 5.78
C GLY A 172 -9.86 -25.99 5.74
N ALA A 173 -10.49 -25.06 6.48
CA ALA A 173 -11.94 -24.88 6.47
C ALA A 173 -12.55 -24.76 5.05
N ARG A 174 -11.75 -24.29 4.08
CA ARG A 174 -12.09 -24.24 2.64
C ARG A 174 -11.03 -24.92 1.77
N LEU A 175 -10.32 -25.93 2.28
CA LEU A 175 -9.23 -26.60 1.56
C LEU A 175 -9.68 -27.18 0.21
N SER A 176 -10.93 -27.65 0.11
CA SER A 176 -11.52 -28.09 -1.16
C SER A 176 -11.50 -26.99 -2.22
N ASN A 177 -11.84 -25.75 -1.86
CA ASN A 177 -11.79 -24.59 -2.76
C ASN A 177 -10.37 -24.27 -3.21
N ALA A 178 -9.39 -24.33 -2.30
CA ALA A 178 -7.99 -24.13 -2.66
C ALA A 178 -7.48 -25.26 -3.58
N ALA A 179 -7.77 -26.51 -3.27
CA ALA A 179 -7.36 -27.67 -4.06
C ALA A 179 -7.96 -27.63 -5.47
N ALA A 180 -9.25 -27.28 -5.59
CA ALA A 180 -9.93 -27.04 -6.86
C ALA A 180 -9.24 -25.94 -7.68
N ALA A 181 -9.01 -24.76 -7.07
CA ALA A 181 -8.39 -23.62 -7.74
C ALA A 181 -6.94 -23.88 -8.18
N LEU A 182 -6.18 -24.64 -7.41
CA LEU A 182 -4.81 -25.05 -7.73
C LEU A 182 -4.74 -26.24 -8.71
N GLY A 183 -5.86 -26.91 -8.99
CA GLY A 183 -5.90 -28.08 -9.87
C GLY A 183 -5.30 -29.35 -9.26
N VAL A 184 -5.15 -29.41 -7.93
CA VAL A 184 -4.46 -30.51 -7.21
C VAL A 184 -5.38 -31.17 -6.17
N GLY A 185 -4.92 -32.23 -5.49
CA GLY A 185 -5.65 -32.86 -4.37
C GLY A 185 -5.50 -32.10 -3.05
N PRO A 186 -6.35 -32.37 -2.02
CA PRO A 186 -6.28 -31.66 -0.74
C PRO A 186 -4.94 -31.82 0.00
N ALA A 187 -4.29 -32.98 -0.13
CA ALA A 187 -2.97 -33.22 0.45
C ALA A 187 -1.92 -32.26 -0.12
N GLU A 188 -1.83 -32.19 -1.45
CA GLU A 188 -0.90 -31.30 -2.13
C GLU A 188 -1.24 -29.83 -1.87
N ALA A 189 -2.52 -29.45 -1.95
CA ALA A 189 -2.98 -28.07 -1.73
C ALA A 189 -2.64 -27.52 -0.33
N SER A 190 -2.62 -28.40 0.68
CA SER A 190 -2.24 -28.05 2.07
C SER A 190 -0.74 -28.18 2.34
N GLY A 191 0.06 -28.64 1.36
CA GLY A 191 1.46 -28.97 1.56
C GLY A 191 1.68 -30.15 2.52
N TYR A 192 0.66 -31.00 2.72
CA TYR A 192 0.80 -32.23 3.49
C TYR A 192 1.85 -33.15 2.85
N SER A 193 2.79 -33.64 3.66
CA SER A 193 3.81 -34.59 3.21
C SER A 193 4.02 -35.67 4.26
N GLY A 194 3.82 -36.93 3.88
CA GLY A 194 4.08 -38.09 4.74
C GLY A 194 5.57 -38.31 5.08
N ALA A 195 6.47 -37.46 4.59
CA ALA A 195 7.92 -37.54 4.83
C ALA A 195 8.44 -36.51 5.86
N GLY A 196 7.54 -35.79 6.56
CA GLY A 196 7.93 -34.81 7.59
C GLY A 196 8.51 -33.50 7.04
N ALA A 197 8.32 -33.22 5.75
CA ALA A 197 8.79 -32.00 5.08
C ALA A 197 7.67 -30.99 4.76
N GLY A 198 6.46 -31.23 5.28
CA GLY A 198 5.24 -30.48 4.96
C GLY A 198 4.36 -30.26 6.18
N ALA A 199 3.08 -29.98 5.98
CA ALA A 199 2.15 -29.76 7.10
C ALA A 199 2.06 -31.00 8.02
N ASP A 200 2.20 -30.78 9.33
CA ASP A 200 2.12 -31.82 10.37
C ASP A 200 0.68 -32.19 10.70
N VAL A 201 -0.24 -31.22 10.57
CA VAL A 201 -1.67 -31.41 10.78
C VAL A 201 -2.50 -30.53 9.86
N VAL A 202 -3.55 -31.09 9.29
CA VAL A 202 -4.48 -30.40 8.39
C VAL A 202 -5.91 -30.57 8.88
N CYS A 203 -6.64 -29.48 9.05
CA CYS A 203 -8.07 -29.48 9.31
C CYS A 203 -8.83 -29.49 7.97
N PHE A 204 -9.24 -30.64 7.46
CA PHE A 204 -9.96 -30.76 6.18
C PHE A 204 -11.45 -30.43 6.33
N GLY A 205 -11.80 -29.26 5.77
CA GLY A 205 -13.12 -28.63 5.74
C GLY A 205 -14.22 -29.45 5.07
N GLY A 206 -15.25 -29.83 5.83
CA GLY A 206 -16.45 -30.49 5.33
C GLY A 206 -17.67 -29.56 5.29
N THR A 207 -17.97 -28.91 6.43
CA THR A 207 -19.22 -28.16 6.64
C THR A 207 -19.48 -27.11 5.54
N LYS A 208 -18.47 -26.29 5.23
CA LYS A 208 -18.58 -25.20 4.24
C LYS A 208 -18.72 -25.65 2.79
N ASN A 209 -18.56 -26.95 2.52
CA ASN A 209 -18.56 -27.50 1.17
C ASN A 209 -19.59 -28.64 1.01
N GLY A 210 -20.70 -28.54 1.75
CA GLY A 210 -21.90 -29.35 1.54
C GLY A 210 -22.19 -30.40 2.60
N LEU A 211 -21.37 -30.53 3.66
CA LEU A 211 -21.75 -31.37 4.81
C LEU A 211 -22.75 -30.64 5.71
N MET A 212 -23.56 -31.39 6.46
CA MET A 212 -24.43 -30.82 7.49
C MET A 212 -23.62 -30.26 8.65
N PHE A 213 -22.58 -30.99 9.06
CA PHE A 213 -21.58 -30.57 10.05
C PHE A 213 -20.41 -31.56 10.03
N GLY A 214 -19.29 -31.14 10.60
CA GLY A 214 -18.16 -31.98 10.91
C GLY A 214 -16.93 -31.69 10.07
N GLU A 215 -15.77 -31.91 10.67
CA GLU A 215 -14.46 -31.67 10.08
C GLU A 215 -13.57 -32.92 10.26
N ALA A 216 -12.56 -33.08 9.40
CA ALA A 216 -11.58 -34.15 9.51
C ALA A 216 -10.19 -33.59 9.83
N VAL A 217 -9.65 -33.89 11.00
CA VAL A 217 -8.25 -33.53 11.34
C VAL A 217 -7.34 -34.66 10.92
N VAL A 218 -6.39 -34.36 10.03
CA VAL A 218 -5.48 -35.31 9.41
C VAL A 218 -4.07 -35.04 9.87
N PHE A 219 -3.47 -35.98 10.59
CA PHE A 219 -2.11 -35.87 11.12
C PHE A 219 -1.10 -36.58 10.20
N ALA A 220 0.05 -35.96 9.99
CA ALA A 220 1.17 -36.55 9.30
C ALA A 220 1.91 -37.55 10.19
N PRO A 221 2.42 -38.67 9.65
CA PRO A 221 3.28 -39.57 10.40
C PRO A 221 4.58 -38.86 10.80
N HIS A 222 4.96 -38.93 12.08
CA HIS A 222 6.16 -38.26 12.58
C HIS A 222 7.44 -39.09 12.33
N PRO A 223 8.54 -38.51 11.80
CA PRO A 223 9.75 -39.25 11.43
C PRO A 223 10.43 -39.99 12.59
N GLU A 224 10.41 -39.42 13.80
CA GLU A 224 11.05 -40.00 14.99
C GLU A 224 10.18 -41.03 15.75
N GLY A 225 8.95 -41.28 15.24
CA GLY A 225 7.97 -42.16 15.87
C GLY A 225 7.17 -41.49 16.98
N GLY A 226 5.86 -41.70 16.96
CA GLY A 226 4.91 -41.19 17.97
C GLY A 226 4.19 -39.92 17.51
N LEU A 227 2.92 -40.08 17.14
CA LEU A 227 1.98 -38.96 17.13
C LEU A 227 1.72 -38.51 18.58
N PRO A 228 1.34 -37.24 18.80
CA PRO A 228 0.65 -36.86 20.03
C PRO A 228 -0.52 -37.82 20.31
N ASP A 229 -0.97 -37.92 21.56
CA ASP A 229 -2.11 -38.77 21.95
C ASP A 229 -3.43 -38.18 21.41
N THR A 230 -3.60 -38.25 20.09
CA THR A 230 -4.69 -37.65 19.32
C THR A 230 -6.04 -38.17 19.80
N ALA A 231 -6.13 -39.42 20.26
CA ALA A 231 -7.36 -40.02 20.74
C ALA A 231 -7.82 -39.41 22.07
N ARG A 232 -6.94 -39.37 23.09
CA ARG A 232 -7.30 -38.79 24.39
C ARG A 232 -7.46 -37.28 24.31
N LEU A 233 -6.61 -36.59 23.55
CA LEU A 233 -6.73 -35.15 23.35
C LEU A 233 -8.05 -34.77 22.66
N ARG A 234 -8.51 -35.55 21.67
CA ARG A 234 -9.84 -35.32 21.07
C ARG A 234 -10.96 -35.37 22.11
N LYS A 235 -10.86 -36.28 23.09
CA LYS A 235 -11.82 -36.40 24.20
C LYS A 235 -11.75 -35.22 25.17
N THR A 236 -10.55 -34.82 25.59
CA THR A 236 -10.38 -33.71 26.55
C THR A 236 -10.69 -32.35 25.93
N ARG A 237 -10.64 -32.23 24.60
CA ARG A 237 -11.05 -31.04 23.84
C ARG A 237 -12.53 -31.05 23.44
N LEU A 238 -13.31 -32.00 23.98
CA LEU A 238 -14.75 -32.11 23.79
C LEU A 238 -15.18 -32.37 22.33
N GLN A 239 -14.28 -32.87 21.49
CA GLN A 239 -14.53 -33.13 20.07
C GLN A 239 -14.81 -34.61 19.75
N LEU A 240 -14.88 -35.49 20.76
CA LEU A 240 -15.22 -36.90 20.56
C LEU A 240 -16.75 -37.12 20.59
N ALA A 241 -17.36 -37.19 19.42
CA ALA A 241 -18.79 -37.48 19.27
C ALA A 241 -19.16 -38.90 19.73
N SER A 242 -20.25 -39.04 20.48
CA SER A 242 -20.77 -40.35 20.91
C SER A 242 -21.24 -41.20 19.73
N LYS A 243 -21.98 -40.61 18.78
CA LYS A 243 -22.47 -41.28 17.57
C LYS A 243 -21.63 -40.87 16.35
N MET A 244 -20.35 -41.26 16.33
CA MET A 244 -19.36 -40.83 15.33
C MET A 244 -19.75 -41.17 13.88
N ARG A 245 -20.46 -42.30 13.68
CA ARG A 245 -20.95 -42.74 12.36
C ARG A 245 -21.65 -41.66 11.53
N TYR A 246 -22.29 -40.66 12.14
CA TYR A 246 -22.96 -39.58 11.40
C TYR A 246 -22.00 -38.54 10.85
N ILE A 247 -20.84 -38.30 11.48
CA ILE A 247 -19.80 -37.46 10.87
C ILE A 247 -19.09 -38.30 9.79
N ALA A 248 -18.74 -39.54 10.14
CA ALA A 248 -18.05 -40.46 9.24
C ALA A 248 -18.82 -40.73 7.94
N ALA A 249 -20.13 -41.02 8.00
CA ALA A 249 -20.94 -41.30 6.81
C ALA A 249 -20.96 -40.13 5.83
N GLN A 250 -20.92 -38.89 6.34
CA GLN A 250 -20.85 -37.70 5.50
C GLN A 250 -19.51 -37.64 4.77
N PHE A 251 -18.39 -37.86 5.47
CA PHE A 251 -17.06 -37.89 4.86
C PHE A 251 -16.88 -39.06 3.88
N GLU A 252 -17.41 -40.25 4.18
CA GLU A 252 -17.41 -41.41 3.27
C GLU A 252 -18.08 -41.05 1.93
N GLU A 253 -19.22 -40.35 1.96
CA GLU A 253 -19.91 -39.89 0.75
C GLU A 253 -19.24 -38.68 0.09
N TYR A 254 -18.67 -37.76 0.88
CA TYR A 254 -18.04 -36.53 0.40
C TYR A 254 -16.78 -36.79 -0.44
N VAL A 255 -16.00 -37.81 -0.07
CA VAL A 255 -14.79 -38.19 -0.84
C VAL A 255 -15.12 -39.09 -2.02
N LYS A 256 -16.29 -39.74 -2.01
CA LYS A 256 -16.74 -40.67 -3.03
C LYS A 256 -17.02 -39.95 -4.36
N ASP A 257 -16.43 -40.48 -5.42
CA ASP A 257 -16.57 -39.99 -6.80
C ASP A 257 -16.20 -38.51 -6.97
N GLY A 258 -15.42 -37.93 -6.04
CA GLY A 258 -14.95 -36.55 -6.14
C GLY A 258 -15.96 -35.46 -5.76
N LEU A 259 -17.04 -35.79 -5.01
CA LEU A 259 -18.08 -34.81 -4.63
C LEU A 259 -17.51 -33.53 -3.98
N TRP A 260 -16.49 -33.66 -3.13
CA TRP A 260 -15.79 -32.51 -2.54
C TRP A 260 -15.26 -31.52 -3.59
N ARG A 261 -14.76 -32.03 -4.73
CA ARG A 261 -14.20 -31.23 -5.80
C ARG A 261 -15.31 -30.58 -6.61
N ASP A 262 -16.34 -31.35 -6.98
CA ASP A 262 -17.49 -30.83 -7.74
C ASP A 262 -18.15 -29.63 -7.03
N ASN A 263 -18.34 -29.75 -5.71
CA ASN A 263 -18.90 -28.69 -4.87
C ASN A 263 -18.01 -27.44 -4.85
N ALA A 264 -16.70 -27.62 -4.69
CA ALA A 264 -15.73 -26.54 -4.64
C ALA A 264 -15.56 -25.84 -5.99
N ASP A 265 -15.49 -26.61 -7.09
CA ASP A 265 -15.44 -26.09 -8.46
C ASP A 265 -16.69 -25.27 -8.78
N ALA A 266 -17.87 -25.72 -8.33
CA ALA A 266 -19.10 -24.95 -8.49
C ALA A 266 -19.02 -23.60 -7.77
N ALA A 267 -18.66 -23.58 -6.49
CA ALA A 267 -18.54 -22.36 -5.70
C ALA A 267 -17.51 -21.37 -6.31
N ASN A 268 -16.30 -21.85 -6.60
CA ASN A 268 -15.23 -21.04 -7.19
C ASN A 268 -15.65 -20.45 -8.54
N ARG A 269 -16.31 -21.24 -9.40
CA ARG A 269 -16.77 -20.77 -10.72
C ARG A 269 -17.79 -19.64 -10.60
N ARG A 270 -18.68 -19.67 -9.61
CA ARG A 270 -19.67 -18.58 -9.40
C ARG A 270 -19.01 -17.30 -8.89
N ALA A 271 -18.06 -17.41 -7.98
CA ALA A 271 -17.28 -16.25 -7.54
C ALA A 271 -16.46 -15.66 -8.68
N ALA A 272 -15.78 -16.48 -9.48
CA ALA A 272 -15.04 -16.02 -10.65
C ALA A 272 -15.96 -15.29 -11.66
N ARG A 273 -17.15 -15.85 -11.93
CA ARG A 273 -18.15 -15.22 -12.80
C ARG A 273 -18.61 -13.86 -12.27
N LEU A 274 -18.93 -13.78 -10.98
CA LEU A 274 -19.33 -12.52 -10.35
C LEU A 274 -18.18 -11.49 -10.41
N SER A 275 -16.94 -11.91 -10.17
CA SER A 275 -15.76 -11.05 -10.28
C SER A 275 -15.58 -10.46 -11.68
N VAL A 276 -15.77 -11.25 -12.74
CA VAL A 276 -15.69 -10.76 -14.13
C VAL A 276 -16.78 -9.72 -14.38
N ALA A 277 -18.02 -10.00 -13.97
CA ALA A 277 -19.14 -9.08 -14.15
C ALA A 277 -18.97 -7.76 -13.37
N LEU A 278 -18.34 -7.78 -12.19
CA LEU A 278 -17.99 -6.58 -11.44
C LEU A 278 -16.93 -5.74 -12.17
N ALA A 279 -15.89 -6.38 -12.71
CA ALA A 279 -14.85 -5.69 -13.47
C ALA A 279 -15.41 -5.03 -14.74
N GLU A 280 -16.34 -5.67 -15.44
CA GLU A 280 -17.05 -5.10 -16.60
C GLU A 280 -17.86 -3.83 -16.24
N ARG A 281 -18.21 -3.65 -14.96
CA ARG A 281 -18.90 -2.45 -14.42
C ARG A 281 -17.93 -1.39 -13.89
N GLY A 282 -16.63 -1.56 -14.10
CA GLY A 282 -15.59 -0.67 -13.56
C GLY A 282 -15.37 -0.82 -12.06
N LEU A 283 -15.96 -1.84 -11.42
CA LEU A 283 -15.82 -2.08 -9.99
C LEU A 283 -14.61 -2.99 -9.72
N ARG A 284 -13.87 -2.68 -8.65
CA ARG A 284 -12.68 -3.45 -8.25
C ARG A 284 -12.92 -4.18 -6.94
N THR A 285 -12.38 -5.39 -6.86
CA THR A 285 -12.37 -6.17 -5.61
C THR A 285 -11.17 -5.77 -4.77
N GLU A 286 -11.32 -5.77 -3.45
CA GLU A 286 -10.25 -5.43 -2.49
C GLU A 286 -9.10 -6.44 -2.55
N TYR A 287 -9.43 -7.70 -2.83
CA TYR A 287 -8.48 -8.80 -2.94
C TYR A 287 -8.67 -9.59 -4.24
N PRO A 288 -7.65 -10.30 -4.73
CA PRO A 288 -7.79 -11.19 -5.87
C PRO A 288 -8.80 -12.32 -5.59
N VAL A 289 -9.76 -12.50 -6.50
CA VAL A 289 -10.76 -13.57 -6.41
C VAL A 289 -10.14 -14.87 -6.92
N GLN A 290 -9.57 -15.66 -6.00
CA GLN A 290 -8.88 -16.92 -6.33
C GLN A 290 -9.70 -18.17 -5.95
N THR A 291 -10.73 -18.00 -5.11
CA THR A 291 -11.60 -19.09 -4.63
C THR A 291 -13.07 -18.64 -4.65
N ASN A 292 -13.83 -18.84 -3.58
CA ASN A 292 -15.27 -18.60 -3.53
C ASN A 292 -15.68 -17.28 -2.85
N GLY A 293 -14.71 -16.49 -2.39
CA GLY A 293 -14.95 -15.21 -1.70
C GLY A 293 -14.63 -13.98 -2.56
N ILE A 294 -15.46 -12.95 -2.42
CA ILE A 294 -15.32 -11.64 -3.06
C ILE A 294 -15.46 -10.57 -1.98
N PHE A 295 -14.56 -9.60 -2.00
CA PHE A 295 -14.52 -8.48 -1.08
C PHE A 295 -14.52 -7.21 -1.92
N ILE A 296 -15.46 -6.31 -1.68
CA ILE A 296 -15.65 -5.12 -2.51
C ILE A 296 -16.12 -3.94 -1.65
N LYS A 297 -15.65 -2.74 -1.98
CA LYS A 297 -16.19 -1.49 -1.43
C LYS A 297 -17.18 -0.90 -2.42
N LEU A 298 -18.34 -0.51 -1.91
CA LEU A 298 -19.37 0.20 -2.66
C LEU A 298 -19.79 1.43 -1.85
N PRO A 299 -20.34 2.47 -2.50
CA PRO A 299 -20.92 3.60 -1.79
C PRO A 299 -21.96 3.14 -0.76
N SER A 300 -21.97 3.73 0.44
CA SER A 300 -22.88 3.31 1.51
C SER A 300 -24.36 3.27 1.10
N PRO A 301 -24.91 4.23 0.33
CA PRO A 301 -26.29 4.13 -0.15
C PRO A 301 -26.57 2.89 -0.99
N VAL A 302 -25.62 2.50 -1.86
CA VAL A 302 -25.70 1.29 -2.68
C VAL A 302 -25.69 0.04 -1.79
N VAL A 303 -24.81 0.02 -0.78
CA VAL A 303 -24.74 -1.08 0.19
C VAL A 303 -26.05 -1.24 0.96
N GLU A 304 -26.64 -0.15 1.46
CA GLU A 304 -27.90 -0.22 2.22
C GLU A 304 -29.08 -0.67 1.35
N GLU A 305 -29.17 -0.23 0.09
CA GLU A 305 -30.20 -0.72 -0.83
C GLU A 305 -30.05 -2.21 -1.12
N LEU A 306 -28.83 -2.66 -1.38
CA LEU A 306 -28.53 -4.09 -1.56
C LEU A 306 -28.87 -4.89 -0.31
N ARG A 307 -28.56 -4.37 0.88
CA ARG A 307 -28.83 -5.05 2.15
C ARG A 307 -30.32 -5.19 2.46
N ALA A 308 -31.15 -4.25 1.98
CA ALA A 308 -32.61 -4.35 2.07
C ALA A 308 -33.18 -5.52 1.23
N LYS A 309 -32.47 -5.94 0.18
CA LYS A 309 -32.87 -7.02 -0.72
C LYS A 309 -32.15 -8.33 -0.43
N ARG A 310 -30.92 -8.28 0.10
CA ARG A 310 -30.04 -9.44 0.29
C ARG A 310 -29.25 -9.39 1.58
N PHE A 311 -29.19 -10.51 2.29
CA PHE A 311 -28.30 -10.65 3.43
C PHE A 311 -26.84 -10.90 2.98
N PHE A 312 -25.91 -10.12 3.53
CA PHE A 312 -24.46 -10.31 3.45
C PHE A 312 -23.77 -9.63 4.64
N TYR A 313 -22.51 -9.97 4.90
CA TYR A 313 -21.76 -9.43 6.02
C TYR A 313 -20.86 -8.28 5.58
N ASP A 314 -20.68 -7.33 6.49
CA ASP A 314 -19.61 -6.33 6.38
C ASP A 314 -18.26 -6.99 6.65
N TRP A 315 -17.22 -6.38 6.09
CA TRP A 315 -15.84 -6.74 6.30
C TRP A 315 -15.05 -5.51 6.77
N GLU A 316 -13.86 -5.78 7.28
CA GLU A 316 -12.96 -4.74 7.76
C GLU A 316 -12.65 -3.70 6.67
N GLY A 317 -12.35 -2.47 7.11
CA GLY A 317 -12.01 -1.37 6.21
C GLY A 317 -13.18 -0.82 5.39
N GLY A 318 -14.42 -1.23 5.67
CA GLY A 318 -15.63 -0.73 4.99
C GLY A 318 -15.99 -1.49 3.72
N ALA A 319 -15.40 -2.67 3.50
CA ALA A 319 -15.80 -3.57 2.43
C ALA A 319 -17.03 -4.41 2.83
N ILE A 320 -17.70 -5.00 1.85
CA ILE A 320 -18.68 -6.06 2.04
C ILE A 320 -18.09 -7.39 1.55
N ARG A 321 -18.50 -8.50 2.18
CA ARG A 321 -18.04 -9.85 1.81
C ARG A 321 -19.19 -10.64 1.17
N TRP A 322 -18.96 -11.08 -0.06
CA TRP A 322 -19.81 -12.02 -0.77
C TRP A 322 -19.14 -13.38 -0.91
N MET A 323 -19.84 -14.42 -0.50
CA MET A 323 -19.37 -15.80 -0.55
C MET A 323 -20.28 -16.64 -1.43
N ALA A 324 -19.70 -17.33 -2.40
CA ALA A 324 -20.37 -18.38 -3.15
C ALA A 324 -20.24 -19.74 -2.46
N SER A 325 -21.26 -20.58 -2.60
CA SER A 325 -21.37 -21.90 -1.99
C SER A 325 -21.55 -22.96 -3.07
N TRP A 326 -21.51 -24.25 -2.66
CA TRP A 326 -21.72 -25.37 -3.59
C TRP A 326 -23.09 -25.31 -4.29
N ASP A 327 -24.11 -24.74 -3.64
CA ASP A 327 -25.48 -24.60 -4.14
C ASP A 327 -25.77 -23.22 -4.76
N THR A 328 -24.77 -22.35 -4.93
CA THR A 328 -24.95 -21.09 -5.66
C THR A 328 -25.14 -21.36 -7.15
N SER A 329 -26.27 -20.90 -7.68
CA SER A 329 -26.61 -21.04 -9.11
C SER A 329 -26.22 -19.80 -9.92
N ASP A 330 -26.23 -19.94 -11.25
CA ASP A 330 -26.01 -18.78 -12.13
C ASP A 330 -27.12 -17.74 -12.00
N ALA A 331 -28.36 -18.18 -11.74
CA ALA A 331 -29.49 -17.28 -11.49
C ALA A 331 -29.33 -16.46 -10.20
N ASP A 332 -28.66 -17.01 -9.17
CA ASP A 332 -28.39 -16.27 -7.94
C ASP A 332 -27.37 -15.14 -8.20
N VAL A 333 -26.33 -15.42 -9.00
CA VAL A 333 -25.35 -14.41 -9.45
C VAL A 333 -26.04 -13.34 -10.30
N ASP A 334 -26.90 -13.73 -11.24
CA ASP A 334 -27.65 -12.79 -12.10
C ASP A 334 -28.55 -11.88 -11.29
N GLY A 335 -29.25 -12.45 -10.30
CA GLY A 335 -30.10 -11.68 -9.39
C GLY A 335 -29.32 -10.65 -8.58
N LEU A 336 -28.14 -11.01 -8.06
CA LEU A 336 -27.29 -10.07 -7.33
C LEU A 336 -26.80 -8.93 -8.24
N LEU A 337 -26.38 -9.25 -9.46
CA LEU A 337 -25.93 -8.25 -10.44
C LEU A 337 -27.05 -7.29 -10.84
N ALA A 338 -28.27 -7.80 -11.05
CA ALA A 338 -29.43 -6.96 -11.36
C ALA A 338 -29.77 -6.00 -10.20
N ASP A 339 -29.71 -6.48 -8.95
CA ASP A 339 -29.92 -5.63 -7.78
C ASP A 339 -28.83 -4.57 -7.62
N LEU A 340 -27.58 -4.92 -7.93
CA LEU A 340 -26.43 -4.00 -7.93
C LEU A 340 -26.57 -2.91 -9.00
N ASP A 341 -26.94 -3.29 -10.22
CA ASP A 341 -27.14 -2.34 -11.32
C ASP A 341 -28.24 -1.33 -10.99
N ALA A 342 -29.35 -1.80 -10.40
CA ALA A 342 -30.43 -0.92 -9.95
C ALA A 342 -29.96 0.06 -8.85
N ALA A 343 -29.21 -0.44 -7.86
CA ALA A 343 -28.72 0.40 -6.76
C ALA A 343 -27.68 1.42 -7.21
N LEU A 344 -26.78 1.04 -8.14
CA LEU A 344 -25.82 1.97 -8.75
C LEU A 344 -26.53 3.05 -9.57
N ALA A 345 -27.55 2.69 -10.34
CA ALA A 345 -28.35 3.65 -11.10
C ALA A 345 -29.07 4.64 -10.18
N SER A 346 -29.71 4.15 -9.10
CA SER A 346 -30.38 5.01 -8.13
C SER A 346 -29.40 5.96 -7.43
N HIS A 347 -28.19 5.50 -7.12
CA HIS A 347 -27.17 6.35 -6.52
C HIS A 347 -26.67 7.44 -7.47
N ALA A 348 -26.45 7.11 -8.74
CA ALA A 348 -26.02 8.07 -9.76
C ALA A 348 -27.08 9.14 -10.05
N GLU A 349 -28.38 8.80 -10.00
CA GLU A 349 -29.47 9.79 -10.12
C GLU A 349 -29.55 10.75 -8.92
N ALA A 350 -29.20 10.27 -7.72
CA ALA A 350 -29.29 11.04 -6.49
C ALA A 350 -28.14 12.06 -6.30
N ASP A 351 -26.99 11.85 -6.94
CA ASP A 351 -25.83 12.74 -6.85
C ASP A 351 -25.13 12.88 -8.23
N PRO A 352 -25.64 13.75 -9.12
CA PRO A 352 -25.12 13.90 -10.49
C PRO A 352 -23.73 14.56 -10.54
N ASP A 353 -23.31 15.22 -9.45
CA ASP A 353 -21.99 15.85 -9.32
C ASP A 353 -20.96 14.93 -8.63
N ALA A 354 -21.37 13.72 -8.22
CA ALA A 354 -20.47 12.73 -7.65
C ALA A 354 -19.37 12.38 -8.66
N GLU A 355 -18.11 12.53 -8.24
CA GLU A 355 -16.99 12.02 -9.04
C GLU A 355 -17.16 10.51 -9.24
N PRO A 356 -16.95 10.00 -10.48
CA PRO A 356 -16.93 8.57 -10.74
C PRO A 356 -15.96 7.84 -9.81
N VAL A 357 -16.33 6.63 -9.39
CA VAL A 357 -15.57 5.84 -8.38
C VAL A 357 -14.11 5.63 -8.81
N ASP A 358 -13.86 5.40 -10.10
CA ASP A 358 -12.53 5.26 -10.69
C ASP A 358 -11.69 6.54 -10.57
N ILE A 359 -12.30 7.72 -10.76
CA ILE A 359 -11.65 9.02 -10.56
C ILE A 359 -11.30 9.27 -9.09
N ILE A 360 -12.20 8.92 -8.16
CA ILE A 360 -11.94 9.03 -6.73
C ILE A 360 -10.74 8.15 -6.32
N GLU A 361 -10.66 6.93 -6.84
CA GLU A 361 -9.54 6.03 -6.59
C GLU A 361 -8.23 6.56 -7.17
N GLU A 362 -8.22 6.99 -8.44
CA GLU A 362 -7.05 7.58 -9.07
C GLU A 362 -6.54 8.79 -8.27
N LYS A 363 -7.46 9.67 -7.86
CA LYS A 363 -7.17 10.80 -6.98
C LYS A 363 -6.55 10.34 -5.65
N ASN A 364 -7.10 9.31 -5.02
CA ASN A 364 -6.58 8.78 -3.75
C ASN A 364 -5.19 8.15 -3.90
N VAL A 365 -4.90 7.47 -5.01
CA VAL A 365 -3.56 6.95 -5.33
C VAL A 365 -2.57 8.11 -5.46
N MET A 366 -2.92 9.14 -6.24
CA MET A 366 -2.09 10.33 -6.41
C MET A 366 -1.85 11.07 -5.08
N LEU A 367 -2.89 11.23 -4.26
CA LEU A 367 -2.78 11.82 -2.92
C LEU A 367 -1.87 11.00 -2.00
N THR A 368 -1.96 9.67 -2.06
CA THR A 368 -1.12 8.76 -1.27
C THR A 368 0.34 8.81 -1.71
N ALA A 369 0.59 8.88 -3.02
CA ALA A 369 1.93 9.08 -3.57
C ALA A 369 2.52 10.43 -3.13
N GLY A 370 1.76 11.52 -3.24
CA GLY A 370 2.17 12.84 -2.77
C GLY A 370 2.45 12.89 -1.27
N ARG A 371 1.60 12.26 -0.44
CA ARG A 371 1.82 12.11 1.00
C ARG A 371 3.08 11.29 1.31
N SER A 372 3.36 10.26 0.53
CA SER A 372 4.56 9.43 0.70
C SER A 372 5.83 10.19 0.31
N PHE A 373 5.77 10.99 -0.76
CA PHE A 373 6.86 11.84 -1.23
C PHE A 373 7.33 12.86 -0.17
N ILE A 374 6.41 13.43 0.62
CA ILE A 374 6.76 14.41 1.68
C ILE A 374 7.19 13.76 3.02
N LYS A 375 7.06 12.44 3.18
CA LYS A 375 7.50 11.72 4.39
C LYS A 375 9.02 11.61 4.46
N SER A 376 9.53 11.24 5.64
CA SER A 376 10.95 10.94 5.81
C SER A 376 11.28 9.59 5.18
N ASN A 377 12.34 9.52 4.38
CA ASN A 377 12.84 8.28 3.77
C ASN A 377 14.34 8.03 4.07
N TRP A 378 14.87 8.63 5.15
CA TRP A 378 16.29 8.55 5.52
C TRP A 378 16.80 7.12 5.75
N HIS A 379 15.96 6.20 6.25
CA HIS A 379 16.31 4.78 6.42
C HIS A 379 16.73 4.12 5.09
N LEU A 380 16.28 4.62 3.94
CA LEU A 380 16.69 4.09 2.64
C LEU A 380 18.14 4.44 2.28
N THR A 381 18.72 5.48 2.89
CA THR A 381 20.13 5.83 2.67
C THR A 381 21.11 4.81 3.26
N GLU A 382 20.65 3.93 4.16
CA GLU A 382 21.44 2.80 4.66
C GLU A 382 21.54 1.69 3.61
N ARG A 383 20.54 1.60 2.72
CA ARG A 383 20.46 0.60 1.66
C ARG A 383 21.15 1.05 0.37
N PHE A 384 21.05 2.33 0.01
CA PHE A 384 21.58 2.86 -1.25
C PHE A 384 22.80 3.76 -1.01
N LYS A 385 23.95 3.42 -1.62
CA LYS A 385 25.15 4.25 -1.54
C LYS A 385 25.01 5.53 -2.37
N SER A 386 25.38 6.67 -1.80
CA SER A 386 25.45 7.94 -2.52
C SER A 386 26.73 8.05 -3.36
N PRO A 387 26.75 8.86 -4.44
CA PRO A 387 27.97 9.21 -5.17
C PRO A 387 29.12 9.71 -4.28
N GLU A 388 28.83 10.47 -3.23
CA GLU A 388 29.80 10.90 -2.20
C GLU A 388 30.44 9.68 -1.51
N ALA A 389 29.63 8.73 -1.05
CA ALA A 389 30.11 7.51 -0.41
C ALA A 389 30.88 6.59 -1.38
N MET A 390 30.71 6.79 -2.69
CA MET A 390 31.45 6.11 -3.75
C MET A 390 32.74 6.86 -4.17
N GLY A 391 32.99 8.06 -3.62
CA GLY A 391 34.18 8.85 -3.95
C GLY A 391 34.11 9.60 -5.28
N LEU A 392 32.90 9.82 -5.83
CA LEU A 392 32.74 10.58 -7.08
C LEU A 392 32.98 12.08 -6.86
N PRO A 393 33.46 12.83 -7.88
CA PRO A 393 33.76 14.26 -7.74
C PRO A 393 32.56 15.08 -7.28
N VAL A 394 32.83 16.10 -6.46
CA VAL A 394 31.80 17.03 -5.99
C VAL A 394 31.25 17.86 -7.15
N PRO A 395 29.91 17.97 -7.31
CA PRO A 395 29.32 18.81 -8.34
C PRO A 395 29.54 20.31 -8.05
N PRO A 396 29.56 21.17 -9.09
CA PRO A 396 29.77 22.61 -8.93
C PRO A 396 28.62 23.29 -8.18
N PHE A 397 28.91 24.40 -7.49
CA PHE A 397 27.92 25.14 -6.69
C PHE A 397 26.93 25.95 -7.52
N CYS A 398 27.25 26.26 -8.76
CA CYS A 398 26.39 26.96 -9.71
C CYS A 398 26.69 26.43 -11.12
N ILE A 399 25.71 26.44 -12.01
CA ILE A 399 25.95 26.18 -13.42
C ILE A 399 26.74 27.39 -13.96
N PRO A 400 27.87 27.17 -14.67
CA PRO A 400 28.64 28.26 -15.27
C PRO A 400 27.81 29.09 -16.26
N ALA A 401 28.29 30.30 -16.55
CA ALA A 401 27.70 31.11 -17.61
C ALA A 401 27.77 30.36 -18.96
N PRO A 402 26.76 30.52 -19.84
CA PRO A 402 26.89 30.06 -21.23
C PRO A 402 28.11 30.71 -21.90
N ASP A 403 28.77 29.96 -22.78
CA ASP A 403 29.93 30.46 -23.51
C ASP A 403 29.59 31.74 -24.29
N GLY A 404 30.40 32.78 -24.11
CA GLY A 404 30.18 34.09 -24.74
C GLY A 404 29.05 34.93 -24.14
N ALA A 405 28.41 34.50 -23.04
CA ALA A 405 27.39 35.30 -22.37
C ALA A 405 27.97 36.62 -21.85
N ARG A 406 27.23 37.72 -22.07
CA ARG A 406 27.58 39.04 -21.52
C ARG A 406 27.42 39.00 -20.00
N LEU A 407 28.51 39.28 -19.27
CA LEU A 407 28.52 39.33 -17.80
C LEU A 407 28.36 40.78 -17.31
N ILE A 408 27.48 40.96 -16.33
CA ILE A 408 27.21 42.24 -15.66
C ILE A 408 27.60 42.09 -14.20
N ALA A 409 28.62 42.83 -13.76
CA ALA A 409 29.03 42.85 -12.36
C ALA A 409 27.95 43.52 -11.49
N LEU A 410 27.66 42.92 -10.33
CA LEU A 410 26.67 43.46 -9.40
C LEU A 410 27.35 44.35 -8.33
N PRO A 411 26.69 45.45 -7.91
CA PRO A 411 27.14 46.25 -6.78
C PRO A 411 27.25 45.41 -5.50
N ASP A 412 28.18 45.74 -4.60
CA ASP A 412 28.34 45.01 -3.34
C ASP A 412 27.13 45.28 -2.41
N PRO A 413 26.28 44.26 -2.15
CA PRO A 413 25.09 44.43 -1.32
C PRO A 413 25.43 44.83 0.11
N ALA A 414 26.59 44.42 0.64
CA ALA A 414 27.00 44.76 2.00
C ALA A 414 27.43 46.23 2.16
N ALA A 415 27.85 46.87 1.07
CA ALA A 415 28.27 48.27 1.06
C ALA A 415 27.12 49.24 0.70
N SER A 416 25.95 48.73 0.29
CA SER A 416 24.84 49.53 -0.26
C SER A 416 24.11 50.40 0.77
N GLY A 417 24.21 50.09 2.07
CA GLY A 417 23.39 50.72 3.11
C GLY A 417 21.89 50.39 3.02
N LEU A 418 21.49 49.48 2.13
CA LEU A 418 20.11 49.03 1.96
C LEU A 418 19.70 48.02 3.04
N GLY A 419 18.39 47.85 3.23
CA GLY A 419 17.84 46.84 4.14
C GLY A 419 17.96 47.19 5.63
N THR A 420 17.92 48.48 5.98
CA THR A 420 18.03 48.98 7.36
C THR A 420 16.83 48.66 8.26
N LYS A 421 15.72 48.21 7.67
CA LYS A 421 14.51 47.81 8.39
C LYS A 421 14.80 46.62 9.30
N GLY A 422 14.41 46.71 10.58
CA GLY A 422 14.71 45.66 11.55
C GLY A 422 14.04 44.31 11.23
N PHE A 423 14.68 43.20 11.59
CA PHE A 423 14.14 41.85 11.35
C PHE A 423 12.74 41.64 11.95
N GLY A 424 12.50 42.15 13.16
CA GLY A 424 11.19 42.06 13.82
C GLY A 424 10.11 42.82 13.06
N GLU A 425 10.44 44.01 12.54
CA GLU A 425 9.52 44.81 11.73
C GLU A 425 9.22 44.13 10.39
N CYS A 426 10.25 43.65 9.68
CA CYS A 426 10.08 42.91 8.43
C CYS A 426 9.19 41.67 8.65
N THR A 427 9.42 40.92 9.73
CA THR A 427 8.62 39.72 10.04
C THR A 427 7.16 40.08 10.31
N ALA A 428 6.89 41.17 11.02
CA ALA A 428 5.55 41.62 11.35
C ALA A 428 4.77 42.17 10.13
N THR A 429 5.44 42.83 9.19
CA THR A 429 4.75 43.53 8.09
C THR A 429 4.77 42.79 6.75
N ARG A 430 5.66 41.80 6.59
CA ARG A 430 5.81 41.03 5.36
C ARG A 430 4.53 40.26 5.04
N ARG A 431 4.05 40.46 3.81
CA ARG A 431 2.88 39.78 3.23
C ARG A 431 3.07 39.55 1.74
N SER A 432 2.33 38.59 1.18
CA SER A 432 2.25 38.39 -0.27
C SER A 432 1.58 39.59 -0.92
N ARG A 433 2.25 40.20 -1.90
CA ARG A 433 1.74 41.33 -2.68
C ARG A 433 1.75 40.92 -4.15
N ARG A 434 0.64 41.16 -4.86
CA ARG A 434 0.40 40.68 -6.25
C ARG A 434 0.09 41.81 -7.23
N LYS A 435 0.02 43.05 -6.73
CA LYS A 435 -0.21 44.26 -7.52
C LYS A 435 1.05 45.10 -7.44
N TYR A 436 1.60 45.47 -8.58
CA TYR A 436 2.87 46.16 -8.68
C TYR A 436 2.73 47.41 -9.54
N LYS A 437 3.46 48.46 -9.17
CA LYS A 437 3.57 49.69 -9.94
C LYS A 437 4.59 49.50 -11.07
N SER A 438 4.50 50.35 -12.09
CA SER A 438 5.42 50.34 -13.23
C SER A 438 6.78 50.99 -12.93
N GLU A 439 6.95 51.52 -11.72
CA GLU A 439 8.22 52.06 -11.24
C GLU A 439 9.34 50.99 -11.26
N PRO A 440 10.57 51.37 -11.69
CA PRO A 440 11.70 50.47 -11.70
C PRO A 440 12.28 50.22 -10.30
N ILE A 441 13.04 49.14 -10.17
CA ILE A 441 13.98 48.92 -9.07
C ILE A 441 15.41 49.24 -9.53
N SER A 442 16.31 49.62 -8.63
CA SER A 442 17.71 49.87 -8.98
C SER A 442 18.51 48.58 -9.10
N LEU A 443 19.65 48.64 -9.81
CA LEU A 443 20.60 47.51 -9.85
C LEU A 443 21.16 47.16 -8.45
N GLU A 444 21.31 48.15 -7.57
CA GLU A 444 21.73 47.94 -6.17
C GLU A 444 20.68 47.16 -5.37
N GLU A 445 19.39 47.50 -5.52
CA GLU A 445 18.30 46.76 -4.90
C GLU A 445 18.19 45.33 -5.46
N LEU A 446 18.32 45.16 -6.77
CA LEU A 446 18.35 43.83 -7.38
C LEU A 446 19.51 43.00 -6.83
N SER A 447 20.71 43.58 -6.73
CA SER A 447 21.88 42.91 -6.14
C SER A 447 21.62 42.49 -4.69
N PHE A 448 21.02 43.37 -3.88
CA PHE A 448 20.65 43.06 -2.50
C PHE A 448 19.65 41.90 -2.40
N LEU A 449 18.64 41.87 -3.27
CA LEU A 449 17.65 40.79 -3.32
C LEU A 449 18.29 39.45 -3.70
N LEU A 450 19.08 39.41 -4.78
CA LEU A 450 19.82 38.24 -5.26
C LEU A 450 20.75 37.68 -4.17
N TRP A 451 21.52 38.56 -3.53
CA TRP A 451 22.40 38.17 -2.44
C TRP A 451 21.62 37.60 -1.25
N SER A 452 20.51 38.22 -0.88
CA SER A 452 19.70 37.79 0.26
C SER A 452 19.17 36.36 0.10
N CYS A 453 18.76 35.97 -1.11
CA CYS A 453 18.15 34.66 -1.35
C CYS A 453 19.08 33.59 -1.97
N ALA A 454 20.25 33.97 -2.50
CA ALA A 454 21.16 33.03 -3.16
C ALA A 454 22.67 33.34 -3.00
N GLY A 455 23.04 34.42 -2.31
CA GLY A 455 24.42 34.91 -2.24
C GLY A 455 25.41 33.99 -1.51
N VAL A 456 26.65 33.94 -1.99
CA VAL A 456 27.78 33.23 -1.36
C VAL A 456 28.53 34.16 -0.40
N LYS A 457 28.65 33.77 0.86
CA LYS A 457 29.42 34.47 1.91
C LYS A 457 30.90 34.09 1.88
N SER A 458 31.19 32.80 1.74
CA SER A 458 32.56 32.28 1.65
C SER A 458 32.59 30.88 1.05
N VAL A 459 33.74 30.46 0.52
CA VAL A 459 34.00 29.08 0.08
C VAL A 459 35.16 28.52 0.90
N ARG A 460 34.94 27.41 1.61
CA ARG A 460 35.96 26.77 2.47
C ARG A 460 35.81 25.25 2.42
N GLY A 461 36.93 24.53 2.31
CA GLY A 461 36.96 23.07 2.37
C GLY A 461 36.02 22.39 1.36
N GLY A 462 35.95 22.89 0.13
CA GLY A 462 35.05 22.34 -0.90
C GLY A 462 33.56 22.57 -0.63
N ASN A 463 33.19 23.54 0.20
CA ASN A 463 31.81 23.93 0.48
C ASN A 463 31.60 25.43 0.29
N ALA A 464 30.47 25.82 -0.31
CA ALA A 464 29.99 27.20 -0.34
C ALA A 464 29.08 27.45 0.87
N PHE A 465 29.33 28.54 1.60
CA PHE A 465 28.46 29.02 2.68
C PHE A 465 27.63 30.17 2.16
N ARG A 466 26.30 29.97 2.06
CA ARG A 466 25.38 30.96 1.48
C ARG A 466 24.62 31.77 2.53
N THR A 467 23.89 32.76 2.07
CA THR A 467 22.93 33.54 2.87
C THR A 467 21.75 32.72 3.35
N VAL A 468 21.43 31.63 2.65
CA VAL A 468 20.38 30.68 2.99
C VAL A 468 20.97 29.29 3.32
N PRO A 469 20.34 28.53 4.25
CA PRO A 469 20.78 27.18 4.58
C PRO A 469 20.51 26.21 3.41
N SER A 470 21.30 25.14 3.36
CA SER A 470 21.10 24.03 2.43
C SER A 470 21.57 22.73 3.05
N GLY A 471 20.82 21.65 2.81
CA GLY A 471 21.19 20.31 3.24
C GLY A 471 22.61 19.94 2.80
N GLY A 472 23.49 19.64 3.75
CA GLY A 472 24.86 19.20 3.46
C GLY A 472 25.71 20.21 2.67
N CYS A 473 25.34 21.49 2.69
CA CYS A 473 25.97 22.56 1.91
C CYS A 473 25.99 22.28 0.39
N ARG A 474 24.96 21.61 -0.14
CA ARG A 474 24.91 21.21 -1.56
C ARG A 474 24.37 22.27 -2.50
N HIS A 475 23.47 23.14 -2.01
CA HIS A 475 22.88 24.25 -2.75
C HIS A 475 22.34 23.82 -4.12
N PRO A 476 21.26 23.01 -4.15
CA PRO A 476 20.69 22.50 -5.39
C PRO A 476 20.09 23.61 -6.26
N LEU A 477 19.91 24.82 -5.74
CA LEU A 477 19.20 25.88 -6.44
C LEU A 477 20.13 26.80 -7.20
N ASP A 478 19.81 26.99 -8.48
CA ASP A 478 20.25 28.12 -9.28
C ASP A 478 19.09 29.14 -9.38
N LEU A 479 19.42 30.36 -9.79
CA LEU A 479 18.47 31.47 -9.80
C LEU A 479 18.54 32.21 -11.13
N PHE A 480 17.40 32.25 -11.80
CA PHE A 480 17.14 33.13 -12.93
C PHE A 480 16.43 34.39 -12.48
N VAL A 481 16.73 35.50 -13.13
CA VAL A 481 15.99 36.75 -13.01
C VAL A 481 15.61 37.23 -14.41
N TYR A 482 14.31 37.30 -14.66
CA TYR A 482 13.78 38.06 -15.78
C TYR A 482 13.62 39.52 -15.36
N ALA A 483 14.58 40.35 -15.73
CA ALA A 483 14.61 41.77 -15.43
C ALA A 483 13.79 42.53 -16.47
N ARG A 484 12.65 43.11 -16.05
CA ARG A 484 11.76 43.87 -16.93
C ARG A 484 12.05 45.37 -16.84
N ARG A 485 12.17 45.87 -15.61
CA ARG A 485 12.37 47.30 -15.29
C ARG A 485 13.36 47.46 -14.15
N VAL A 486 14.64 47.37 -14.49
CA VAL A 486 15.75 47.54 -13.55
C VAL A 486 16.66 48.66 -14.03
N THR A 487 16.77 49.74 -13.28
CA THR A 487 17.62 50.88 -13.64
C THR A 487 19.09 50.44 -13.69
N GLY A 488 19.75 50.65 -14.83
CA GLY A 488 21.14 50.25 -15.06
C GLY A 488 21.32 48.83 -15.61
N LEU A 489 20.23 48.14 -15.98
CA LEU A 489 20.26 46.82 -16.60
C LEU A 489 19.30 46.77 -17.79
N GLU A 490 19.76 46.25 -18.92
CA GLU A 490 18.90 46.05 -20.10
C GLU A 490 17.83 44.99 -19.81
N PRO A 491 16.60 45.11 -20.35
CA PRO A 491 15.58 44.09 -20.17
C PRO A 491 16.04 42.74 -20.74
N GLY A 492 15.79 41.66 -20.00
CA GLY A 492 16.23 40.33 -20.42
C GLY A 492 16.12 39.28 -19.33
N LEU A 493 16.33 38.03 -19.73
CA LEU A 493 16.48 36.88 -18.83
C LEU A 493 17.96 36.69 -18.50
N TYR A 494 18.26 36.64 -17.21
CA TYR A 494 19.60 36.52 -16.67
C TYR A 494 19.72 35.32 -15.75
N ARG A 495 20.89 34.67 -15.73
CA ARG A 495 21.29 33.71 -14.69
C ARG A 495 22.17 34.41 -13.66
N TYR A 496 21.89 34.20 -12.38
CA TYR A 496 22.70 34.73 -11.29
C TYR A 496 23.89 33.81 -10.98
N LEU A 497 25.09 34.35 -11.17
CA LEU A 497 26.34 33.68 -10.85
C LEU A 497 26.76 34.07 -9.43
N ALA A 498 26.27 33.31 -8.44
CA ALA A 498 26.43 33.68 -7.03
C ALA A 498 27.90 33.71 -6.55
N VAL A 499 28.78 32.92 -7.16
CA VAL A 499 30.22 32.90 -6.85
C VAL A 499 30.91 34.15 -7.43
N ASP A 500 30.57 34.51 -8.67
CA ASP A 500 31.17 35.62 -9.40
C ASP A 500 30.56 36.99 -9.05
N LYS A 501 29.45 37.00 -8.29
CA LYS A 501 28.67 38.19 -7.98
C LYS A 501 28.27 38.96 -9.25
N ALA A 502 27.79 38.23 -10.25
CA ALA A 502 27.46 38.76 -11.57
C ALA A 502 26.14 38.17 -12.10
N LEU A 503 25.57 38.85 -13.10
CA LEU A 503 24.49 38.33 -13.94
C LEU A 503 25.05 37.95 -15.31
N ALA A 504 24.74 36.75 -15.78
CA ALA A 504 24.97 36.35 -17.16
C ALA A 504 23.69 36.54 -17.97
N LEU A 505 23.75 37.33 -19.04
CA LEU A 505 22.62 37.48 -19.96
C LEU A 505 22.39 36.16 -20.72
N VAL A 506 21.21 35.56 -20.54
CA VAL A 506 20.80 34.33 -21.22
C VAL A 506 20.03 34.67 -22.49
N ARG A 507 19.02 35.55 -22.38
CA ARG A 507 18.20 36.01 -23.52
C ARG A 507 17.88 37.49 -23.37
N PRO A 508 18.19 38.36 -24.35
CA PRO A 508 17.75 39.75 -24.32
C PRO A 508 16.24 39.87 -24.54
N ALA A 509 15.62 40.90 -23.98
CA ALA A 509 14.23 41.26 -24.25
C ALA A 509 14.16 42.67 -24.85
N SER A 510 13.31 42.85 -25.86
CA SER A 510 13.10 44.13 -26.52
C SER A 510 11.69 44.64 -26.28
N VAL A 511 11.52 45.96 -26.22
CA VAL A 511 10.20 46.60 -26.17
C VAL A 511 9.42 46.27 -27.43
N VAL A 512 8.19 45.80 -27.27
CA VAL A 512 7.26 45.53 -28.37
C VAL A 512 6.66 46.86 -28.84
N PRO A 513 6.78 47.22 -30.14
CA PRO A 513 6.25 48.48 -30.64
C PRO A 513 4.74 48.65 -30.38
N GLY A 514 4.36 49.79 -29.80
CA GLY A 514 2.95 50.09 -29.47
C GLY A 514 2.39 49.36 -28.25
N ALA A 515 3.20 48.56 -27.56
CA ALA A 515 2.76 47.87 -26.34
C ALA A 515 2.66 48.83 -25.15
N ASP A 516 1.65 48.56 -24.31
CA ASP A 516 1.40 49.28 -23.07
C ASP A 516 2.41 48.84 -21.99
N ALA A 517 3.21 49.78 -21.49
CA ALA A 517 4.27 49.51 -20.51
C ALA A 517 3.74 49.00 -19.16
N ASP A 518 2.44 49.15 -18.90
CA ASP A 518 1.78 48.71 -17.67
C ASP A 518 1.17 47.30 -17.79
N LYS A 519 1.27 46.65 -18.96
CA LYS A 519 0.68 45.34 -19.23
C LYS A 519 1.73 44.29 -19.58
N ASN A 520 1.36 43.03 -19.38
CA ASN A 520 2.12 41.91 -19.94
C ASN A 520 2.07 42.00 -21.47
N GLY A 521 3.21 41.73 -22.11
CA GLY A 521 3.39 41.90 -23.56
C GLY A 521 4.15 43.18 -23.93
N PHE A 522 4.59 43.96 -22.93
CA PHE A 522 5.46 45.11 -23.13
C PHE A 522 6.85 44.69 -23.67
N LEU A 523 7.36 43.56 -23.22
CA LEU A 523 8.64 43.00 -23.64
C LEU A 523 8.45 41.71 -24.44
N SER A 524 9.36 41.46 -25.38
CA SER A 524 9.32 40.30 -26.29
C SER A 524 9.29 38.93 -25.60
N LEU A 525 9.70 38.84 -24.33
CA LEU A 525 9.68 37.60 -23.54
C LEU A 525 8.46 37.49 -22.60
N ASP A 526 7.65 38.54 -22.46
CA ASP A 526 6.55 38.56 -21.49
C ASP A 526 5.52 37.46 -21.77
N ALA A 527 5.14 37.25 -23.03
CA ALA A 527 4.09 36.29 -23.40
C ALA A 527 4.47 34.84 -23.07
N GLU A 528 5.71 34.46 -23.35
CA GLU A 528 6.24 33.11 -23.12
C GLU A 528 6.39 32.84 -21.61
N LEU A 529 6.97 33.78 -20.86
CA LEU A 529 7.13 33.66 -19.42
C LEU A 529 5.78 33.68 -18.68
N ASP A 530 4.84 34.54 -19.08
CA ASP A 530 3.51 34.58 -18.47
C ASP A 530 2.71 33.31 -18.74
N ALA A 531 2.87 32.70 -19.93
CA ALA A 531 2.29 31.40 -20.23
C ALA A 531 2.86 30.29 -19.32
N GLY A 532 4.19 30.26 -19.10
CA GLY A 532 4.82 29.36 -18.14
C GLY A 532 4.30 29.59 -16.72
N LEU A 533 4.17 30.85 -16.30
CA LEU A 533 3.69 31.24 -14.97
C LEU A 533 2.17 31.17 -14.80
N SER A 534 1.44 30.64 -15.79
CA SER A 534 -0.03 30.52 -15.75
C SER A 534 -0.74 31.86 -15.51
N GLY A 535 -0.31 32.92 -16.20
CA GLY A 535 -0.88 34.27 -16.11
C GLY A 535 -0.45 35.05 -14.88
N GLN A 536 0.61 34.61 -14.19
CA GLN A 536 1.06 35.18 -12.93
C GLN A 536 2.38 35.97 -13.03
N LEU A 537 2.84 36.33 -14.23
CA LEU A 537 3.98 37.26 -14.37
C LEU A 537 3.66 38.60 -13.69
N TRP A 538 2.41 39.05 -13.87
CA TRP A 538 1.90 40.34 -13.40
C TRP A 538 2.79 41.53 -13.85
N ASN A 539 2.44 42.76 -13.45
CA ASN A 539 3.24 43.94 -13.80
C ASN A 539 4.52 44.08 -12.92
N CYS A 540 5.23 42.99 -12.60
CA CYS A 540 6.43 43.05 -11.76
C CYS A 540 7.61 43.75 -12.46
N ALA A 541 8.56 44.29 -11.69
CA ALA A 541 9.80 44.87 -12.20
C ALA A 541 10.86 43.81 -12.51
N ALA A 542 10.87 42.72 -11.74
CA ALA A 542 11.72 41.55 -11.98
C ALA A 542 10.99 40.27 -11.55
N MET A 543 11.17 39.17 -12.28
CA MET A 543 10.67 37.84 -11.91
C MET A 543 11.85 36.95 -11.53
N PHE A 544 11.83 36.43 -10.30
CA PHE A 544 12.83 35.49 -9.79
C PHE A 544 12.31 34.08 -10.02
N VAL A 545 13.13 33.21 -10.61
CA VAL A 545 12.77 31.80 -10.82
C VAL A 545 13.92 30.93 -10.33
N TRP A 546 13.67 30.14 -9.29
CA TRP A 546 14.62 29.15 -8.81
C TRP A 546 14.46 27.87 -9.61
N THR A 547 15.58 27.40 -10.15
CA THR A 547 15.71 26.08 -10.76
C THR A 547 16.44 25.15 -9.81
N ALA A 548 16.05 23.88 -9.78
CA ALA A 548 16.77 22.85 -9.06
C ALA A 548 17.71 22.11 -10.02
N VAL A 549 18.91 21.80 -9.54
CA VAL A 549 19.87 20.87 -10.13
C VAL A 549 19.98 19.68 -9.17
N PRO A 550 19.09 18.67 -9.27
CA PRO A 550 18.91 17.66 -8.24
C PRO A 550 20.18 16.89 -7.89
N TYR A 551 21.03 16.64 -8.90
CA TYR A 551 22.27 15.91 -8.75
C TYR A 551 23.19 16.46 -7.64
N ARG A 552 23.18 17.78 -7.38
CA ARG A 552 23.98 18.39 -6.30
C ARG A 552 23.67 17.78 -4.94
N THR A 553 22.39 17.55 -4.68
CA THR A 553 21.89 17.00 -3.42
C THR A 553 21.88 15.48 -3.44
N GLU A 554 21.53 14.85 -4.57
CA GLU A 554 21.58 13.40 -4.76
C GLU A 554 22.99 12.84 -4.60
N TRP A 555 24.00 13.61 -5.02
CA TRP A 555 25.41 13.26 -4.83
C TRP A 555 25.72 12.93 -3.36
N ARG A 556 25.05 13.60 -2.42
CA ARG A 556 25.21 13.37 -0.98
C ARG A 556 24.15 12.45 -0.39
N TYR A 557 22.89 12.69 -0.70
CA TYR A 557 21.75 12.08 0.00
C TYR A 557 20.96 11.06 -0.82
N THR A 558 21.39 10.76 -2.05
CA THR A 558 20.76 9.77 -2.94
C THR A 558 19.22 9.95 -2.96
N VAL A 559 18.46 8.88 -2.73
CA VAL A 559 16.98 8.85 -2.73
C VAL A 559 16.32 9.79 -1.70
N ALA A 560 17.06 10.33 -0.72
CA ALA A 560 16.53 11.29 0.25
C ALA A 560 16.64 12.76 -0.20
N ALA A 561 17.23 13.03 -1.38
CA ALA A 561 17.51 14.39 -1.86
C ALA A 561 16.26 15.25 -2.08
N ALA A 562 15.21 14.70 -2.70
CA ALA A 562 14.04 15.45 -3.18
C ALA A 562 13.41 16.35 -2.11
N LYS A 563 13.17 15.79 -0.92
CA LYS A 563 12.59 16.54 0.21
C LYS A 563 13.47 17.71 0.64
N THR A 564 14.79 17.51 0.69
CA THR A 564 15.73 18.57 1.11
C THR A 564 15.81 19.70 0.09
N ILE A 565 15.72 19.41 -1.22
CA ILE A 565 15.67 20.44 -2.28
C ILE A 565 14.48 21.38 -2.09
N LEU A 566 13.31 20.82 -1.78
CA LEU A 566 12.09 21.63 -1.56
C LEU A 566 12.17 22.50 -0.30
N LEU A 567 12.83 22.02 0.76
CA LEU A 567 13.10 22.83 1.95
C LEU A 567 14.02 24.01 1.63
N ASP A 568 15.08 23.77 0.86
CA ASP A 568 16.01 24.80 0.41
C ASP A 568 15.28 25.90 -0.40
N ALA A 569 14.32 25.51 -1.26
CA ALA A 569 13.51 26.47 -2.03
C ALA A 569 12.65 27.35 -1.13
N GLY A 570 12.04 26.77 -0.09
CA GLY A 570 11.30 27.51 0.93
C GLY A 570 12.17 28.52 1.67
N HIS A 571 13.39 28.13 2.06
CA HIS A 571 14.35 29.04 2.70
C HIS A 571 14.77 30.19 1.78
N ALA A 572 15.05 29.90 0.51
CA ALA A 572 15.44 30.90 -0.48
C ALA A 572 14.34 31.95 -0.72
N CYS A 573 13.11 31.51 -0.96
CA CYS A 573 12.01 32.45 -1.22
C CYS A 573 11.61 33.24 0.03
N GLN A 574 11.67 32.64 1.23
CA GLN A 574 11.40 33.38 2.46
C GLN A 574 12.46 34.48 2.70
N ALA A 575 13.72 34.23 2.34
CA ALA A 575 14.77 35.25 2.38
C ALA A 575 14.48 36.39 1.40
N LEU A 576 14.02 36.08 0.17
CA LEU A 576 13.60 37.11 -0.80
C LEU A 576 12.47 37.98 -0.22
N TYR A 577 11.48 37.35 0.39
CA TYR A 577 10.37 37.99 1.07
C TYR A 577 10.80 38.99 2.15
N GLY A 578 11.76 38.59 3.00
CA GLY A 578 12.34 39.47 4.02
C GLY A 578 13.09 40.64 3.40
N ALA A 579 13.89 40.38 2.36
CA ALA A 579 14.63 41.41 1.64
C ALA A 579 13.70 42.40 0.93
N CYS A 580 12.64 41.94 0.27
CA CYS A 580 11.63 42.81 -0.32
C CYS A 580 11.01 43.72 0.73
N GLU A 581 10.60 43.17 1.88
CA GLU A 581 10.00 43.98 2.94
C GLU A 581 10.97 45.03 3.50
N ALA A 582 12.26 44.68 3.60
CA ALA A 582 13.32 45.60 4.03
C ALA A 582 13.57 46.74 3.04
N LEU A 583 13.26 46.53 1.76
CA LEU A 583 13.35 47.52 0.67
C LEU A 583 12.00 48.19 0.35
N SER A 584 10.95 47.93 1.13
CA SER A 584 9.58 48.38 0.82
C SER A 584 9.08 47.95 -0.57
N LEU A 585 9.49 46.77 -1.00
CA LEU A 585 9.06 46.09 -2.22
C LEU A 585 8.00 45.03 -1.92
N GLY A 586 7.25 44.65 -2.94
CA GLY A 586 6.35 43.50 -2.91
C GLY A 586 6.98 42.25 -3.50
N THR A 587 6.54 41.10 -3.00
CA THR A 587 6.73 39.82 -3.69
C THR A 587 5.61 38.84 -3.35
N CYS A 588 5.45 37.80 -4.16
CA CYS A 588 4.57 36.68 -3.90
C CYS A 588 5.18 35.37 -4.43
N ALA A 589 5.49 34.45 -3.53
CA ALA A 589 5.79 33.06 -3.87
C ALA A 589 4.74 32.43 -4.82
N GLN A 590 5.21 31.77 -5.86
CA GLN A 590 4.41 31.08 -6.88
C GLN A 590 4.94 29.66 -7.10
N ALA A 591 4.16 28.66 -6.67
CA ALA A 591 4.41 27.25 -6.95
C ALA A 591 3.41 26.66 -7.96
N ALA A 592 2.38 27.41 -8.33
CA ALA A 592 1.45 27.04 -9.38
C ALA A 592 1.95 27.64 -10.70
N TYR A 593 2.46 26.81 -11.60
CA TYR A 593 2.91 27.18 -12.93
C TYR A 593 2.86 25.92 -13.83
N ASP A 594 2.95 26.11 -15.14
CA ASP A 594 3.07 25.02 -16.10
C ASP A 594 4.55 24.65 -16.23
N GLN A 595 4.91 23.45 -15.78
CA GLN A 595 6.30 23.01 -15.66
C GLN A 595 7.03 23.05 -17.02
N GLU A 596 6.45 22.42 -18.03
CA GLU A 596 7.06 22.30 -19.36
C GLU A 596 7.24 23.66 -20.02
N LYS A 597 6.22 24.54 -19.94
CA LYS A 597 6.30 25.88 -20.52
C LYS A 597 7.30 26.76 -19.80
N LEU A 598 7.37 26.70 -18.47
CA LEU A 598 8.32 27.52 -17.71
C LEU A 598 9.76 27.05 -17.95
N ASP A 599 10.01 25.74 -17.97
CA ASP A 599 11.34 25.19 -18.27
C ASP A 599 11.80 25.58 -19.69
N ALA A 600 10.92 25.47 -20.67
CA ALA A 600 11.17 25.94 -22.04
C ALA A 600 11.49 27.44 -22.09
N ALA A 601 10.74 28.26 -21.33
CA ALA A 601 10.96 29.70 -21.27
C ALA A 601 12.32 30.09 -20.68
N LEU A 602 12.78 29.33 -19.70
CA LEU A 602 14.11 29.50 -19.09
C LEU A 602 15.24 28.93 -19.97
N GLY A 603 14.90 28.00 -20.88
CA GLY A 603 15.86 27.27 -21.68
C GLY A 603 16.58 26.16 -20.91
N VAL A 604 15.90 25.56 -19.92
CA VAL A 604 16.39 24.39 -19.17
C VAL A 604 15.75 23.10 -19.69
N ASP A 605 16.30 21.94 -19.35
CA ASP A 605 15.94 20.66 -19.99
C ASP A 605 14.75 19.93 -19.37
N GLY A 606 14.27 20.36 -18.19
CA GLY A 606 13.15 19.72 -17.50
C GLY A 606 13.52 18.40 -16.80
N ARG A 607 14.81 17.99 -16.86
CA ARG A 607 15.31 16.70 -16.36
C ARG A 607 16.43 16.88 -15.34
N ASP A 608 17.54 17.46 -15.74
CA ASP A 608 18.73 17.67 -14.89
C ASP A 608 18.76 19.10 -14.32
N GLU A 609 18.03 20.03 -14.96
CA GLU A 609 17.67 21.34 -14.41
C GLU A 609 16.23 21.70 -14.74
N PHE A 610 15.45 22.09 -13.73
CA PHE A 610 14.05 22.48 -13.90
C PHE A 610 13.58 23.49 -12.85
N ALA A 611 12.59 24.31 -13.19
CA ALA A 611 11.98 25.28 -12.30
C ALA A 611 11.29 24.58 -11.12
N VAL A 612 11.49 25.09 -9.91
CA VAL A 612 10.83 24.60 -8.68
C VAL A 612 10.08 25.68 -7.92
N TYR A 613 10.37 26.96 -8.19
CA TYR A 613 9.72 28.06 -7.50
C TYR A 613 9.87 29.38 -8.27
N ALA A 614 8.86 30.25 -8.25
CA ALA A 614 8.94 31.59 -8.83
C ALA A 614 8.44 32.67 -7.86
N ALA A 615 8.88 33.91 -8.06
CA ALA A 615 8.45 35.06 -7.29
C ALA A 615 8.62 36.38 -8.07
N PRO A 616 7.54 37.11 -8.39
CA PRO A 616 7.63 38.47 -8.91
C PRO A 616 8.07 39.44 -7.83
N VAL A 617 8.82 40.46 -8.21
CA VAL A 617 9.26 41.55 -7.35
C VAL A 617 8.99 42.90 -8.02
N GLY A 618 8.54 43.88 -7.24
CA GLY A 618 8.33 45.25 -7.73
C GLY A 618 7.83 46.20 -6.65
N ARG A 619 7.69 47.48 -7.00
CA ARG A 619 7.11 48.51 -6.14
C ARG A 619 5.62 48.25 -5.91
N VAL A 620 5.12 48.59 -4.72
CA VAL A 620 3.75 48.31 -4.26
C VAL A 620 3.00 49.53 -3.78
#